data_AF-A0A7J7GY98-F1
#
_entry.id   AF-A0A7J7GY98-F1
#
_cell.length_a   1.000
_cell.length_b   1.000
_cell.length_c   1.000
_cell.angle_alpha   90.00
_cell.angle_beta   90.00
_cell.angle_gamma   90.00
#
_symmetry.space_group_name_H-M   'P 1'
#
loop_
_entity.id
_entity.type
_entity.pdbx_description
1 polymer ?
#
loop_
_entity_poly.entity_id
_entity_poly.type
_entity_poly.pdbx_seq_one_letter_code
_entity_poly.pdbx_strand_id
1 'polypeptide(L)'
;MLFRFIDDFLFISTCKKQAARFFSRLQRGFREYNCYMNQEKCGLNFDIDQISGITSNRVHMGDDGITFLRWCGLFINCCTLEVQADYTR
;
A
#
# COMPACT_ATOMS: atom_id res chain seq x y z
N MET A 1 9.38 -2.71 8.35
CA MET A 1 8.56 -3.87 8.73
C MET A 1 7.81 -4.37 7.50
N LEU A 2 7.75 -5.69 7.30
CA LEU A 2 7.06 -6.32 6.17
C LEU A 2 6.10 -7.39 6.72
N PHE A 3 4.83 -7.29 6.37
CA PHE A 3 3.84 -8.34 6.59
C PHE A 3 3.37 -8.89 5.26
N ARG A 4 3.14 -10.20 5.23
CA ARG A 4 2.59 -10.91 4.09
C ARG A 4 1.48 -11.82 4.58
N PHE A 5 0.30 -11.69 3.98
CA PHE A 5 -0.80 -12.61 4.16
C PHE A 5 -1.20 -13.17 2.80
N ILE A 6 -0.73 -14.39 2.49
CA ILE A 6 -0.89 -15.07 1.19
C ILE A 6 -0.34 -14.20 0.04
N ASP A 7 -1.20 -13.44 -0.62
CA ASP A 7 -0.90 -12.58 -1.78
C ASP A 7 -0.85 -11.09 -1.42
N ASP A 8 -1.37 -10.71 -0.24
CA ASP A 8 -1.42 -9.32 0.22
C ASP A 8 -0.15 -8.96 1.02
N PHE A 9 0.52 -7.87 0.62
CA PHE A 9 1.72 -7.37 1.27
C PHE A 9 1.45 -6.01 1.92
N LEU A 10 1.97 -5.82 3.13
CA LEU A 10 2.00 -4.54 3.82
C LEU A 10 3.45 -4.22 4.20
N PHE A 11 3.97 -3.13 3.65
CA PHE A 11 5.34 -2.68 3.93
C PHE A 11 5.33 -1.30 4.57
N ILE A 12 5.91 -1.21 5.77
CA ILE A 12 6.00 0.01 6.56
C ILE A 12 7.47 0.33 6.78
N SER A 13 7.89 1.54 6.42
CA SER A 13 9.28 1.98 6.50
C SER A 13 9.35 3.46 6.87
N THR A 14 10.33 3.83 7.69
CA THR A 14 10.66 5.22 8.00
C THR A 14 11.46 5.89 6.86
N CYS A 15 12.05 5.09 5.96
CA CYS A 15 12.78 5.60 4.80
C CYS A 15 11.93 5.49 3.52
N LYS A 16 11.53 6.65 2.96
CA LYS A 16 10.78 6.73 1.69
C LYS A 16 11.51 6.05 0.52
N LYS A 17 12.84 6.20 0.43
CA LYS A 17 13.65 5.57 -0.62
C LYS A 17 13.56 4.05 -0.57
N GLN A 18 13.52 3.45 0.62
CA GLN A 18 13.39 2.01 0.78
C GLN A 18 11.99 1.52 0.38
N ALA A 19 10.94 2.24 0.78
CA ALA A 19 9.56 1.94 0.40
C ALA A 19 9.35 2.04 -1.12
N ALA A 20 9.87 3.09 -1.76
CA ALA A 20 9.81 3.24 -3.21
C ALA A 20 10.55 2.11 -3.95
N ARG A 21 11.74 1.71 -3.47
CA ARG A 21 12.48 0.57 -4.04
C ARG A 21 11.69 -0.73 -3.88
N PHE A 22 11.09 -0.97 -2.72
CA PHE A 22 10.25 -2.15 -2.51
C PHE A 22 9.05 -2.17 -3.46
N PHE A 23 8.34 -1.04 -3.58
CA PHE A 23 7.21 -0.87 -4.49
C PHE A 23 7.60 -1.15 -5.94
N SER A 24 8.72 -0.62 -6.42
CA SER A 24 9.20 -0.86 -7.79
C SER A 24 9.45 -2.34 -8.08
N ARG A 25 9.86 -3.12 -7.06
CA ARG A 25 10.06 -4.58 -7.18
C ARG A 25 8.73 -5.32 -7.23
N LEU A 26 7.76 -4.93 -6.40
CA LEU A 26 6.41 -5.52 -6.45
C LEU A 26 5.71 -5.21 -7.77
N GLN A 27 5.80 -3.98 -8.26
CA GLN A 27 5.22 -3.58 -9.54
C GLN A 27 5.80 -4.37 -10.71
N ARG A 28 7.10 -4.71 -10.67
CA ARG A 28 7.72 -5.60 -11.67
C ARG A 28 7.08 -6.99 -11.70
N GLY A 29 6.55 -7.44 -10.56
CA GLY A 29 6.01 -8.78 -10.36
C GLY A 29 7.07 -9.88 -10.43
N PHE A 30 6.60 -11.11 -10.29
CA PHE A 30 7.39 -12.33 -10.46
C PHE A 30 7.04 -12.95 -11.82
N ARG A 31 7.66 -12.41 -12.87
CA ARG A 31 7.39 -12.78 -14.28
C ARG A 31 7.60 -14.26 -14.57
N GLU A 32 8.58 -14.88 -13.91
CA GLU A 32 8.87 -16.32 -14.02
C GLU A 32 7.67 -17.19 -13.62
N TYR A 33 6.84 -16.70 -12.70
CA TYR A 33 5.65 -17.41 -12.21
C TYR A 33 4.34 -16.80 -12.74
N ASN A 34 4.40 -15.92 -13.76
CA ASN A 34 3.25 -15.15 -14.26
C ASN A 34 2.45 -14.43 -13.15
N CYS A 35 3.12 -14.03 -12.07
CA CYS A 35 2.50 -13.33 -10.95
C CYS A 35 2.73 -11.82 -11.10
N TYR A 36 1.65 -11.06 -11.14
CA TYR A 36 1.67 -9.61 -11.35
C TYR A 36 0.94 -8.89 -10.20
N MET A 37 1.44 -7.71 -9.85
CA MET A 37 0.77 -6.87 -8.85
C MET A 37 -0.50 -6.26 -9.45
N ASN A 38 -1.61 -6.36 -8.73
CA ASN A 38 -2.84 -5.68 -9.11
C ASN A 38 -2.71 -4.18 -8.77
N GLN A 39 -2.54 -3.34 -9.80
CA GLN A 39 -2.34 -1.90 -9.61
C GLN A 39 -3.58 -1.20 -9.05
N GLU A 40 -4.79 -1.67 -9.37
CA GLU A 40 -6.04 -1.11 -8.84
C GLU A 40 -6.24 -1.40 -7.35
N LYS A 41 -5.63 -2.47 -6.84
CA LYS A 41 -5.69 -2.85 -5.43
C LYS A 41 -4.59 -2.25 -4.57
N CYS A 42 -3.63 -1.57 -5.17
CA CYS A 42 -2.51 -1.00 -4.44
C CYS A 42 -2.90 0.33 -3.75
N GLY A 43 -2.33 0.56 -2.55
CA GLY A 43 -2.43 1.83 -1.83
C GLY A 43 -1.05 2.27 -1.34
N LEU A 44 -0.73 3.56 -1.50
CA LEU A 44 0.53 4.17 -1.10
C LEU A 44 0.28 5.51 -0.41
N ASN A 45 0.84 5.73 0.77
CA ASN A 45 0.70 6.97 1.53
C ASN A 45 1.65 8.10 1.10
N PHE A 46 2.37 7.96 -0.01
CA PHE A 46 3.26 8.98 -0.54
C PHE A 46 3.23 9.03 -2.05
N ASP A 47 3.39 10.25 -2.59
CA ASP A 47 3.58 10.43 -4.02
C ASP A 47 4.93 9.88 -4.47
N ILE A 48 4.86 9.04 -5.50
CA ILE A 48 6.03 8.57 -6.25
C ILE A 48 6.03 9.36 -7.55
N ASP A 49 6.70 10.50 -7.55
CA ASP A 49 6.92 11.38 -8.73
C ASP A 49 7.48 10.64 -9.96
N GLN A 50 7.96 9.41 -9.79
CA GLN A 50 8.64 8.64 -10.82
C GLN A 50 7.74 7.63 -11.57
N ILE A 51 6.47 7.46 -11.17
CA ILE A 51 5.60 6.44 -11.78
C ILE A 51 4.31 7.11 -12.24
N SER A 52 4.44 7.84 -13.35
CA SER A 52 3.41 8.58 -14.09
C SER A 52 2.28 7.67 -14.59
N GLY A 53 1.36 7.30 -13.69
CA GLY A 53 0.17 6.54 -14.06
C GLY A 53 -0.49 5.74 -12.94
N ILE A 54 0.18 5.53 -11.80
CA ILE A 54 -0.44 4.88 -10.65
C ILE A 54 -0.96 5.96 -9.71
N THR A 55 -2.14 6.49 -10.03
CA THR A 55 -2.96 7.20 -9.03
C THR A 55 -3.13 6.25 -7.86
N SER A 56 -2.63 6.63 -6.68
CA SER A 56 -2.79 5.88 -5.42
C SER A 56 -4.29 5.87 -5.05
N ASN A 57 -5.07 5.06 -5.75
CA ASN A 57 -6.52 5.21 -5.85
C ASN A 57 -7.28 4.66 -4.62
N ARG A 58 -6.55 4.25 -3.57
CA ARG A 58 -7.12 3.57 -2.40
C ARG A 58 -6.62 4.02 -1.04
N VAL A 59 -5.80 5.07 -0.97
CA VAL A 59 -5.61 5.72 0.33
C VAL A 59 -6.93 6.38 0.69
N HIS A 60 -7.57 5.90 1.75
CA HIS A 60 -8.78 6.53 2.24
C HIS A 60 -8.37 7.74 3.06
N MET A 61 -8.70 8.93 2.55
CA MET A 61 -8.52 10.17 3.31
C MET A 61 -9.80 10.40 4.10
N GLY A 62 -9.69 10.35 5.43
CA GLY A 62 -10.79 10.78 6.30
C GLY A 62 -10.99 12.28 6.22
N ASP A 63 -12.14 12.77 6.68
CA ASP A 63 -12.50 14.19 6.66
C ASP A 63 -11.49 15.07 7.43
N ASP A 64 -10.76 14.48 8.38
CA ASP A 64 -9.71 15.12 9.17
C ASP A 64 -8.34 15.20 8.46
N GLY A 65 -8.26 14.80 7.18
CA GLY A 65 -7.02 14.74 6.40
C GLY A 65 -6.11 13.55 6.75
N ILE A 66 -6.58 12.64 7.59
CA ILE A 66 -5.85 11.42 7.98
C ILE A 66 -5.92 10.39 6.86
N THR A 67 -4.77 9.86 6.46
CA THR A 67 -4.67 8.82 5.43
C THR A 67 -4.67 7.42 6.06
N PHE A 68 -5.59 6.57 5.60
CA PHE A 68 -5.70 5.18 5.99
C PHE A 68 -5.36 4.25 4.81
N LEU A 69 -4.59 3.20 5.11
CA LEU A 69 -4.34 2.08 4.21
C LEU A 69 -5.26 0.91 4.56
N ARG A 70 -5.78 0.24 3.53
CA ARG A 70 -6.56 -0.99 3.70
C ARG A 70 -5.65 -2.20 3.51
N TRP A 71 -5.70 -3.15 4.45
CA TRP A 71 -4.98 -4.42 4.33
C TRP A 71 -5.77 -5.54 5.00
N CYS A 72 -6.17 -6.57 4.24
CA CYS A 72 -6.86 -7.76 4.72
C CYS A 72 -8.07 -7.51 5.66
N GLY A 73 -8.91 -6.51 5.35
CA GLY A 73 -10.08 -6.15 6.18
C GLY A 73 -9.77 -5.23 7.36
N LEU A 74 -8.56 -4.66 7.40
CA LEU A 74 -8.13 -3.69 8.40
C LEU A 74 -7.87 -2.33 7.76
N PHE A 75 -8.18 -1.27 8.50
CA PHE A 75 -7.72 0.10 8.25
C PHE A 75 -6.53 0.40 9.13
N ILE A 76 -5.46 0.91 8.52
CA ILE A 76 -4.22 1.26 9.19
C ILE A 76 -3.98 2.76 9.01
N ASN A 77 -3.96 3.50 10.11
CA ASN A 77 -3.64 4.93 10.10
C ASN A 77 -2.16 5.12 9.75
N CYS A 78 -1.85 5.88 8.69
CA CYS A 78 -0.47 6.05 8.24
C CYS A 78 0.37 6.98 9.13
N CYS A 79 -0.27 7.76 10.00
CA CYS A 79 0.39 8.70 10.91
C CYS A 79 0.59 8.09 12.31
N THR A 80 -0.47 7.48 12.87
CA THR A 80 -0.44 6.93 14.24
C THR A 80 -0.15 5.43 14.30
N LEU A 81 -0.25 4.72 13.18
CA LEU A 81 -0.21 3.25 13.09
C LEU A 81 -1.32 2.54 13.88
N GLU A 82 -2.38 3.25 14.27
CA GLU A 82 -3.57 2.63 14.83
C GLU A 82 -4.23 1.72 13.80
N VAL A 83 -4.71 0.57 14.27
CA VAL A 83 -5.35 -0.46 13.45
C VAL A 83 -6.82 -0.56 13.86
N GLN A 84 -7.69 -0.44 12.87
CA GLN A 84 -9.15 -0.53 13.03
C GLN A 84 -9.69 -1.60 12.09
N ALA A 85 -10.80 -2.25 12.45
CA ALA A 85 -11.48 -3.17 11.55
C ALA A 85 -12.27 -2.38 10.48
N ASP A 86 -12.25 -2.87 9.23
CA ASP A 86 -13.08 -2.35 8.16
C ASP A 86 -14.50 -2.94 8.27
N TYR A 87 -15.42 -2.19 8.89
CA TYR A 87 -16.82 -2.57 9.07
C TYR A 87 -17.71 -2.24 7.85
N THR A 88 -17.14 -1.82 6.72
CA THR A 88 -17.92 -1.49 5.51
C THR A 88 -18.33 -2.73 4.68
N ARG A 89 -18.09 -3.95 5.21
CA ARG A 89 -18.41 -5.23 4.58
C ARG A 89 -19.26 -6.13 5.47
#